data_AF-A0A7M5WVX8-F1
#
_entry.id   AF-A0A7M5WVX8-F1
#
_cell.length_a   1.000
_cell.length_b   1.000
_cell.length_c   1.000
_cell.angle_alpha   90.00
_cell.angle_beta   90.00
_cell.angle_gamma   90.00
#
_symmetry.space_group_name_H-M   'P 1'
#
loop_
_entity.id
_entity.type
_entity.pdbx_description
1 polymer ?
#
loop_
_entity_poly.entity_id
_entity_poly.type
_entity_poly.pdbx_seq_one_letter_code
_entity_poly.pdbx_strand_id
1 'polypeptide(L)'
;MSGWLLKQLVPTDENPISRDVKDVVAMNLNVDWKKFAYGIMSDQDIERIDLDNRTVYEKCFEMLNKWTESNPYEITNAILKLKLNEMQRRDILMDIADKVPSFGRVKFPDEPTRSYEEPRQPQQPQQPQQPQQPARQENLYERDGEFYVTDLSLRDTDELATKLDVTYGAGISNWKNVAHELIGRDSELFYQIKDLDLHYYGGGNPALEFFKQLAMKEPDVTIRQFQSICKEFQRMDMSLYIDQKLSNNLDGFVRDLQSQHKERLASYMNLNIPGVYDWEMFADEYGFNRQQINLMRAALKEGGSFSPTKKLVELLQQSRPLTTLDEIKRACAKLGRNDVVLVLNKAIEKKKQRMT
;
A
#
# COMPACT_ATOMS: atom_id res chain seq x y z
N MET A 1 6.45 -6.75 18.74
CA MET A 1 5.17 -7.31 19.22
C MET A 1 4.45 -6.23 20.04
N SER A 2 3.23 -5.81 19.68
CA SER A 2 2.52 -4.79 20.47
C SER A 2 2.08 -5.40 21.81
N GLY A 3 2.57 -4.85 22.92
CA GLY A 3 2.38 -5.41 24.27
C GLY A 3 0.92 -5.50 24.78
N TRP A 4 -0.06 -5.06 24.00
CA TRP A 4 -1.48 -5.20 24.33
C TRP A 4 -2.04 -6.55 23.87
N LEU A 5 -1.62 -7.08 22.71
CA LEU A 5 -2.18 -8.32 22.17
C LEU A 5 -1.88 -9.52 23.09
N LEU A 6 -0.67 -9.54 23.68
CA LEU A 6 -0.25 -10.54 24.66
C LEU A 6 -1.09 -10.52 25.94
N LYS A 7 -1.69 -9.38 26.30
CA LYS A 7 -2.53 -9.25 27.51
C LYS A 7 -3.95 -9.78 27.31
N GLN A 8 -4.31 -10.16 26.08
CA GLN A 8 -5.65 -10.63 25.72
C GLN A 8 -5.68 -12.08 25.26
N LEU A 9 -4.54 -12.79 25.32
CA LEU A 9 -4.50 -14.20 24.98
C LEU A 9 -5.39 -15.00 25.93
N VAL A 10 -6.30 -15.77 25.35
CA VAL A 10 -7.14 -16.73 26.07
C VAL A 10 -6.57 -18.14 25.89
N PRO A 11 -6.85 -19.11 26.77
CA PRO A 11 -6.31 -20.47 26.66
C PRO A 11 -6.56 -21.14 25.29
N THR A 12 -7.64 -20.78 24.60
CA THR A 12 -7.94 -21.29 23.25
C THR A 12 -7.01 -20.75 22.16
N ASP A 13 -6.21 -19.73 22.46
CA ASP A 13 -5.27 -19.12 21.51
C ASP A 13 -4.00 -19.96 21.32
N GLU A 14 -3.70 -20.86 22.26
CA GLU A 14 -2.61 -21.84 22.13
C GLU A 14 -3.01 -23.05 21.29
N ASN A 15 -4.29 -23.19 20.94
CA ASN A 15 -4.72 -24.28 20.08
C ASN A 15 -4.13 -24.13 18.66
N PRO A 16 -3.78 -25.25 18.00
CA PRO A 16 -3.46 -25.26 16.58
C PRO A 16 -4.61 -24.67 15.75
N ILE A 17 -4.26 -24.08 14.60
CA ILE A 17 -5.24 -23.53 13.67
C ILE A 17 -6.09 -24.67 13.11
N SER A 18 -7.38 -24.71 13.47
CA SER A 18 -8.30 -25.74 13.00
C SER A 18 -8.63 -25.55 11.51
N ARG A 19 -9.16 -26.62 10.88
CA ARG A 19 -9.61 -26.57 9.49
C ARG A 19 -10.67 -25.49 9.25
N ASP A 20 -11.67 -25.39 10.14
CA ASP A 20 -12.74 -24.39 10.00
C ASP A 20 -12.19 -22.96 10.05
N VAL A 21 -11.19 -22.70 10.89
CA VAL A 21 -10.49 -21.40 10.91
C VAL A 21 -9.78 -21.16 9.58
N LYS A 22 -9.07 -22.16 9.03
CA LYS A 22 -8.40 -22.04 7.73
C LYS A 22 -9.39 -21.75 6.61
N ASP A 23 -10.57 -22.37 6.62
CA ASP A 23 -11.61 -22.14 5.63
C ASP A 23 -12.12 -20.69 5.66
N VAL A 24 -12.44 -20.16 6.85
CA VAL A 24 -12.92 -18.78 6.99
C VAL A 24 -11.83 -17.78 6.59
N VAL A 25 -10.58 -18.03 6.95
CA VAL A 25 -9.45 -17.20 6.50
C VAL A 25 -9.31 -17.28 4.99
N ALA A 26 -9.29 -18.47 4.41
CA ALA A 26 -9.07 -18.66 2.98
C ALA A 26 -10.16 -17.99 2.12
N MET A 27 -11.43 -18.03 2.56
CA MET A 27 -12.54 -17.35 1.89
C MET A 27 -12.40 -15.82 1.91
N ASN A 28 -11.88 -15.25 3.00
CA ASN A 28 -11.86 -13.81 3.19
C ASN A 28 -10.51 -13.15 2.86
N LEU A 29 -9.41 -13.90 2.85
CA LEU A 29 -8.08 -13.37 2.56
C LEU A 29 -7.95 -12.94 1.10
N ASN A 30 -8.58 -13.68 0.18
CA ASN A 30 -8.68 -13.36 -1.25
C ASN A 30 -7.31 -12.97 -1.85
N VAL A 31 -7.22 -11.88 -2.63
CA VAL A 31 -5.99 -11.43 -3.31
C VAL A 31 -4.84 -11.07 -2.37
N ASP A 32 -5.11 -10.86 -1.06
CA ASP A 32 -4.07 -10.55 -0.06
C ASP A 32 -3.25 -11.78 0.37
N TRP A 33 -3.57 -12.98 -0.12
CA TRP A 33 -2.93 -14.22 0.35
C TRP A 33 -1.42 -14.24 0.17
N LYS A 34 -0.88 -13.68 -0.93
CA LYS A 34 0.58 -13.60 -1.14
C LYS A 34 1.23 -12.67 -0.12
N LYS A 35 0.58 -11.54 0.20
CA LYS A 35 1.04 -10.60 1.23
C LYS A 35 1.11 -11.28 2.61
N PHE A 36 0.11 -12.11 2.91
CA PHE A 36 0.14 -12.94 4.12
C PHE A 36 1.31 -13.94 4.07
N ALA A 37 1.46 -14.64 2.94
CA ALA A 37 2.45 -15.68 2.72
C ALA A 37 3.90 -15.18 2.83
N TYR A 38 4.23 -13.99 2.30
CA TYR A 38 5.58 -13.41 2.39
C TYR A 38 6.06 -13.23 3.83
N GLY A 39 5.14 -13.14 4.80
CA GLY A 39 5.50 -13.02 6.21
C GLY A 39 5.78 -14.35 6.92
N ILE A 40 5.59 -15.50 6.25
CA ILE A 40 5.54 -16.83 6.90
C ILE A 40 6.16 -17.98 6.08
N MET A 41 6.47 -17.79 4.79
CA MET A 41 7.04 -18.82 3.93
C MET A 41 7.95 -18.23 2.84
N SER A 42 8.69 -19.11 2.15
CA SER A 42 9.66 -18.72 1.12
C SER A 42 8.99 -18.33 -0.20
N ASP A 43 9.65 -17.47 -0.99
CA ASP A 43 9.17 -17.08 -2.33
C ASP A 43 8.96 -18.29 -3.24
N GLN A 44 9.82 -19.30 -3.16
CA GLN A 44 9.71 -20.54 -3.94
C GLN A 44 8.43 -21.31 -3.60
N ASP A 45 8.04 -21.33 -2.33
CA ASP A 45 6.81 -21.97 -1.90
C ASP A 45 5.57 -21.20 -2.34
N ILE A 46 5.65 -19.86 -2.30
CA ILE A 46 4.57 -18.97 -2.79
C ILE A 46 4.37 -19.17 -4.29
N GLU A 47 5.45 -19.15 -5.07
CA GLU A 47 5.39 -19.39 -6.52
C GLU A 47 4.84 -20.77 -6.84
N ARG A 48 5.28 -21.81 -6.12
CA ARG A 48 4.76 -23.16 -6.29
C ARG A 48 3.27 -23.24 -6.00
N ILE A 49 2.80 -22.69 -4.88
CA ILE A 49 1.37 -22.65 -4.53
C ILE A 49 0.56 -21.89 -5.59
N ASP A 50 1.10 -20.78 -6.10
CA ASP A 50 0.43 -19.95 -7.10
C ASP A 50 0.27 -20.67 -8.45
N LEU A 51 1.22 -21.54 -8.80
CA LEU A 51 1.21 -22.36 -10.01
C LEU A 51 0.34 -23.60 -9.87
N ASP A 52 0.41 -24.28 -8.71
CA ASP A 52 -0.21 -25.60 -8.50
C ASP A 52 -1.72 -25.51 -8.21
N ASN A 53 -2.21 -24.34 -7.78
CA ASN A 53 -3.61 -24.15 -7.38
C ASN A 53 -4.33 -23.20 -8.34
N ARG A 54 -5.57 -23.53 -8.71
CA ARG A 54 -6.31 -22.80 -9.75
C ARG A 54 -7.03 -21.58 -9.19
N THR A 55 -7.68 -21.73 -8.05
CA THR A 55 -8.51 -20.68 -7.44
C THR A 55 -7.77 -19.95 -6.33
N VAL A 56 -8.16 -18.72 -6.05
CA VAL A 56 -7.58 -17.94 -4.94
C VAL A 56 -7.84 -18.62 -3.60
N TYR A 57 -9.02 -19.21 -3.42
CA TYR A 57 -9.34 -19.99 -2.21
C TYR A 57 -8.39 -21.17 -2.02
N GLU A 58 -8.15 -21.98 -3.05
CA GLU A 58 -7.20 -23.11 -2.99
C GLU A 58 -5.79 -22.63 -2.64
N LYS A 59 -5.33 -21.53 -3.26
CA LYS A 59 -4.04 -20.91 -2.95
C LYS A 59 -3.93 -20.49 -1.48
N CYS A 60 -4.94 -19.79 -0.96
CA CYS A 60 -5.00 -19.40 0.45
C CYS A 60 -4.97 -20.62 1.38
N PHE A 61 -5.79 -21.63 1.08
CA PHE A 61 -5.97 -22.79 1.94
C PHE A 61 -4.69 -23.64 1.98
N GLU A 62 -4.06 -23.86 0.82
CA GLU A 62 -2.81 -24.59 0.72
C GLU A 62 -1.65 -23.85 1.40
N MET A 63 -1.60 -22.52 1.26
CA MET A 63 -0.67 -21.67 2.01
C MET A 63 -0.82 -21.86 3.52
N LEU A 64 -2.04 -21.87 4.05
CA LEU A 64 -2.30 -22.09 5.48
C LEU A 64 -1.95 -23.51 5.92
N ASN A 65 -2.19 -24.53 5.09
CA ASN A 65 -1.79 -25.91 5.38
C ASN A 65 -0.28 -26.02 5.50
N LYS A 66 0.44 -25.61 4.45
CA LYS A 66 1.90 -25.69 4.40
C LYS A 66 2.55 -24.90 5.53
N TRP A 67 1.99 -23.74 5.87
CA TRP A 67 2.43 -22.99 7.04
C TRP A 67 2.30 -23.82 8.31
N THR A 68 1.10 -24.31 8.63
CA THR A 68 0.86 -25.10 9.85
C THR A 68 1.65 -26.42 9.90
N GLU A 69 1.89 -27.05 8.76
CA GLU A 69 2.66 -28.30 8.66
C GLU A 69 4.15 -28.09 8.87
N SER A 70 4.66 -26.91 8.50
CA SER A 70 6.08 -26.59 8.67
C SER A 70 6.48 -26.49 10.13
N ASN A 71 5.57 -26.02 11.01
CA ASN A 71 5.82 -25.89 12.46
C ASN A 71 4.53 -26.16 13.28
N PRO A 72 4.12 -27.43 13.43
CA PRO A 72 2.80 -27.78 13.99
C PRO A 72 2.63 -27.44 15.47
N TYR A 73 3.73 -27.25 16.21
CA TYR A 73 3.71 -26.93 17.64
C TYR A 73 3.87 -25.43 17.93
N GLU A 74 4.33 -24.64 16.96
CA GLU A 74 4.52 -23.19 17.14
C GLU A 74 3.35 -22.40 16.57
N ILE A 75 2.71 -22.89 15.50
CA ILE A 75 1.67 -22.15 14.79
C ILE A 75 0.31 -22.37 15.43
N THR A 76 -0.10 -21.39 16.23
CA THR A 76 -1.34 -21.39 16.98
C THR A 76 -2.30 -20.30 16.51
N ASN A 77 -3.54 -20.32 17.01
CA ASN A 77 -4.52 -19.25 16.79
C ASN A 77 -4.00 -17.87 17.22
N ALA A 78 -3.14 -17.78 18.26
CA ALA A 78 -2.50 -16.54 18.68
C ALA A 78 -1.66 -15.91 17.57
N ILE A 79 -0.84 -16.71 16.89
CA ILE A 79 0.05 -16.24 15.82
C ILE A 79 -0.78 -15.81 14.61
N LEU A 80 -1.82 -16.56 14.26
CA LEU A 80 -2.75 -16.17 13.20
C LEU A 80 -3.42 -14.82 13.51
N LYS A 81 -3.91 -14.62 14.75
CA LYS A 81 -4.51 -13.36 15.21
C LYS A 81 -3.54 -12.19 15.05
N LEU A 82 -2.29 -12.39 15.46
CA LEU A 82 -1.25 -11.39 15.34
C LEU A 82 -0.96 -11.04 13.87
N LYS A 83 -0.82 -12.03 12.98
CA LYS A 83 -0.56 -11.80 11.56
C LYS A 83 -1.72 -11.07 10.86
N LEU A 84 -2.96 -11.48 11.11
CA LEU A 84 -4.12 -10.79 10.56
C LEU A 84 -4.22 -9.35 11.07
N ASN A 85 -3.87 -9.10 12.35
CA ASN A 85 -3.84 -7.75 12.90
C ASN A 85 -2.69 -6.89 12.33
N GLU A 86 -1.50 -7.46 12.09
CA GLU A 86 -0.39 -6.78 11.38
C GLU A 86 -0.80 -6.33 9.97
N MET A 87 -1.60 -7.16 9.31
CA MET A 87 -2.18 -6.85 7.99
C MET A 87 -3.42 -5.95 8.05
N GLN A 88 -3.84 -5.54 9.26
CA GLN A 88 -5.06 -4.76 9.50
C GLN A 88 -6.35 -5.44 9.02
N ARG A 89 -6.34 -6.78 8.87
CA ARG A 89 -7.49 -7.60 8.47
C ARG A 89 -8.34 -8.00 9.68
N ARG A 90 -8.83 -7.00 10.42
CA ARG A 90 -9.71 -7.19 11.58
C ARG A 90 -11.08 -7.74 11.19
N ASP A 91 -11.51 -7.48 9.96
CA ASP A 91 -12.70 -8.05 9.34
C ASP A 91 -12.67 -9.59 9.39
N ILE A 92 -11.54 -10.20 9.01
CA ILE A 92 -11.39 -11.66 9.05
C ILE A 92 -11.47 -12.19 10.48
N LEU A 93 -10.87 -11.48 11.45
CA LEU A 93 -10.90 -11.89 12.85
C LEU A 93 -12.33 -11.92 13.42
N MET A 94 -13.16 -10.94 13.03
CA MET A 94 -14.57 -10.91 13.41
C MET A 94 -15.33 -12.07 12.77
N ASP A 95 -15.08 -12.33 11.49
CA ASP A 95 -15.68 -13.43 10.74
C ASP A 95 -15.35 -14.80 11.34
N ILE A 96 -14.11 -15.04 11.76
CA ILE A 96 -13.72 -16.29 12.42
C ILE A 96 -14.40 -16.39 13.79
N ALA A 97 -14.44 -15.32 14.57
CA ALA A 97 -15.06 -15.34 15.91
C ALA A 97 -16.57 -15.61 15.85
N ASP A 98 -17.24 -15.17 14.78
CA ASP A 98 -18.66 -15.44 14.52
C ASP A 98 -18.91 -16.89 14.06
N LYS A 99 -18.13 -17.36 13.07
CA LYS A 99 -18.33 -18.66 12.42
C LYS A 99 -17.71 -19.84 13.17
N VAL A 100 -16.68 -19.60 13.98
CA VAL A 100 -15.90 -20.63 14.68
C VAL A 100 -15.85 -20.31 16.18
N PRO A 101 -16.87 -20.74 16.97
CA PRO A 101 -16.98 -20.40 18.39
C PRO A 101 -15.75 -20.80 19.24
N SER A 102 -15.03 -21.84 18.84
CA SER A 102 -13.81 -22.32 19.51
C SER A 102 -12.59 -21.41 19.33
N PHE A 103 -12.64 -20.45 18.40
CA PHE A 103 -11.56 -19.47 18.17
C PHE A 103 -11.49 -18.38 19.25
N GLY A 104 -12.53 -18.26 20.08
CA GLY A 104 -12.64 -17.28 21.15
C GLY A 104 -12.98 -15.87 20.62
N ARG A 105 -13.70 -15.08 21.42
CA ARG A 105 -14.06 -13.70 21.07
C ARG A 105 -12.82 -12.81 21.10
N VAL A 106 -12.66 -11.97 20.08
CA VAL A 106 -11.64 -10.92 20.05
C VAL A 106 -12.24 -9.67 20.70
N LYS A 107 -11.65 -9.16 21.79
CA LYS A 107 -12.08 -7.89 22.41
C LYS A 107 -11.17 -6.76 21.95
N PHE A 108 -11.67 -5.87 21.11
CA PHE A 108 -10.89 -4.70 20.68
C PHE A 108 -10.97 -3.56 21.72
N PRO A 109 -9.87 -2.85 21.99
CA PRO A 109 -9.82 -1.81 23.02
C PRO A 109 -10.76 -0.62 22.78
N ASP A 110 -11.23 -0.43 21.54
CA ASP A 110 -12.05 0.70 21.14
C ASP A 110 -13.55 0.36 20.99
N GLU A 111 -13.99 -0.85 21.32
CA GLU A 111 -15.41 -1.21 21.25
C GLU A 111 -16.17 -0.70 22.48
N PRO A 112 -17.07 0.30 22.34
CA PRO A 112 -17.99 0.63 23.42
C PRO A 112 -18.91 -0.56 23.68
N THR A 113 -18.98 -1.01 24.93
CA THR A 113 -19.82 -2.13 25.38
C THR A 113 -21.29 -1.84 25.04
N ARG A 114 -21.77 -2.29 23.88
CA ARG A 114 -23.18 -2.18 23.49
C ARG A 114 -23.95 -3.36 24.08
N SER A 115 -24.79 -3.08 25.06
CA SER A 115 -25.89 -3.97 25.46
C SER A 115 -26.97 -3.91 24.39
N TYR A 116 -27.14 -4.99 23.63
CA TYR A 116 -28.22 -5.10 22.65
C TYR A 116 -29.52 -5.48 23.36
N GLU A 117 -30.44 -4.52 23.51
CA GLU A 117 -31.86 -4.80 23.64
C GLU A 117 -32.47 -4.87 22.23
N GLU A 118 -33.21 -5.96 21.98
CA GLU A 118 -33.78 -6.34 20.70
C GLU A 118 -35.11 -5.60 20.43
N PRO A 119 -35.27 -4.83 19.33
CA PRO A 119 -36.56 -4.23 19.01
C PRO A 119 -37.41 -5.13 18.11
N ARG A 120 -38.66 -5.36 18.53
CA ARG A 120 -39.71 -6.04 17.77
C ARG A 120 -40.15 -5.21 16.56
N GLN A 121 -40.26 -5.88 15.40
CA GLN A 121 -40.86 -5.33 14.18
C GLN A 121 -42.41 -5.30 14.25
N PRO A 122 -43.06 -4.32 13.60
CA PRO A 122 -44.38 -4.49 13.03
C PRO A 122 -44.35 -4.53 11.50
N GLN A 123 -45.08 -5.48 10.93
CA GLN A 123 -45.34 -5.63 9.50
C GLN A 123 -46.34 -4.59 8.98
N GLN A 124 -46.16 -4.14 7.73
CA GLN A 124 -47.22 -3.51 6.93
C GLN A 124 -47.31 -4.13 5.52
N PRO A 125 -48.49 -4.09 4.88
CA PRO A 125 -48.83 -4.90 3.71
C PRO A 125 -48.46 -4.26 2.38
N GLN A 126 -48.19 -5.12 1.39
CA GLN A 126 -47.87 -4.77 0.00
C GLN A 126 -49.11 -4.31 -0.79
N GLN A 127 -48.94 -3.27 -1.61
CA GLN A 127 -49.86 -2.91 -2.71
C GLN A 127 -49.26 -3.29 -4.08
N PRO A 128 -50.09 -3.50 -5.12
CA PRO A 128 -49.67 -4.08 -6.39
C PRO A 128 -48.97 -3.08 -7.33
N GLN A 129 -47.99 -3.57 -8.08
CA GLN A 129 -47.25 -2.83 -9.10
C GLN A 129 -48.08 -2.60 -10.39
N GLN A 130 -48.07 -1.37 -10.88
CA GLN A 130 -48.43 -1.04 -12.27
C GLN A 130 -47.22 -1.16 -13.21
N PRO A 131 -47.39 -1.46 -14.51
CA PRO A 131 -46.29 -1.63 -15.45
C PRO A 131 -45.65 -0.28 -15.79
N GLN A 132 -44.34 -0.15 -15.55
CA GLN A 132 -43.55 0.98 -16.05
C GLN A 132 -43.25 0.82 -17.54
N GLN A 133 -43.58 1.87 -18.30
CA GLN A 133 -43.07 2.10 -19.65
C GLN A 133 -41.54 2.33 -19.60
N PRO A 134 -40.79 1.98 -20.66
CA PRO A 134 -39.34 2.18 -20.68
C PRO A 134 -39.02 3.68 -20.65
N ALA A 135 -38.34 4.08 -19.57
CA ALA A 135 -37.82 5.43 -19.38
C ALA A 135 -36.88 5.80 -20.52
N ARG A 136 -37.11 7.00 -21.09
CA ARG A 136 -36.08 7.77 -21.78
C ARG A 136 -34.87 7.85 -20.86
N GLN A 137 -33.67 7.61 -21.40
CA GLN A 137 -32.42 8.00 -20.76
C GLN A 137 -32.42 9.52 -20.61
N GLU A 138 -32.97 10.01 -19.51
CA GLU A 138 -32.82 11.40 -19.08
C GLU A 138 -31.36 11.62 -18.67
N ASN A 139 -30.83 12.77 -19.09
CA ASN A 139 -29.47 13.21 -18.85
C ASN A 139 -29.11 13.10 -17.36
N LEU A 140 -28.23 12.16 -17.02
CA LEU A 140 -27.71 11.92 -15.67
C LEU A 140 -26.79 13.06 -15.13
N TYR A 141 -26.92 14.28 -15.68
CA TYR A 141 -26.01 15.40 -15.46
C TYR A 141 -26.73 16.75 -15.27
N GLU A 142 -27.99 16.78 -14.85
CA GLU A 142 -28.51 17.99 -14.18
C GLU A 142 -27.82 18.09 -12.81
N ARG A 143 -26.60 18.64 -12.81
CA ARG A 143 -25.75 18.83 -11.63
C ARG A 143 -26.35 19.90 -10.72
N ASP A 144 -26.53 19.58 -9.45
CA ASP A 144 -27.01 20.42 -8.34
C ASP A 144 -26.10 21.62 -8.00
N GLY A 145 -25.55 22.33 -9.00
CA GLY A 145 -24.61 23.43 -8.79
C GLY A 145 -23.24 23.01 -8.25
N GLU A 146 -22.98 21.70 -8.15
CA GLU A 146 -21.71 21.15 -7.67
C GLU A 146 -20.65 21.05 -8.79
N PHE A 147 -19.39 21.26 -8.38
CA PHE A 147 -18.21 21.10 -9.24
C PHE A 147 -17.43 19.87 -8.81
N TYR A 148 -16.96 19.12 -9.79
CA TYR A 148 -16.32 17.82 -9.63
C TYR A 148 -14.84 17.89 -9.99
N VAL A 149 -14.06 16.89 -9.57
CA VAL A 149 -12.64 16.77 -9.90
C VAL A 149 -12.38 16.73 -11.42
N THR A 150 -13.33 16.21 -12.19
CA THR A 150 -13.31 16.22 -13.67
C THR A 150 -13.46 17.62 -14.26
N ASP A 151 -13.89 18.61 -13.47
CA ASP A 151 -14.03 19.99 -13.92
C ASP A 151 -12.74 20.79 -13.82
N LEU A 152 -11.71 20.31 -13.12
CA LEU A 152 -10.42 20.98 -13.03
C LEU A 152 -9.78 21.10 -14.43
N SER A 153 -9.40 22.32 -14.81
CA SER A 153 -8.63 22.50 -16.04
C SER A 153 -7.17 22.13 -15.82
N LEU A 154 -6.43 21.84 -16.90
CA LEU A 154 -4.98 21.60 -16.83
C LEU A 154 -4.25 22.71 -16.05
N ARG A 155 -4.65 23.97 -16.27
CA ARG A 155 -4.06 25.13 -15.57
C ARG A 155 -4.36 25.13 -14.07
N ASP A 156 -5.57 24.73 -13.67
CA ASP A 156 -5.91 24.65 -12.24
C ASP A 156 -5.11 23.49 -11.60
N THR A 157 -4.98 22.35 -12.29
CA THR A 157 -4.14 21.22 -11.85
C THR A 157 -2.66 21.60 -11.74
N ASP A 158 -2.13 22.37 -12.69
CA ASP A 158 -0.77 22.93 -12.61
C ASP A 158 -0.60 23.81 -11.37
N GLU A 159 -1.55 24.72 -11.12
CA GLU A 159 -1.51 25.61 -9.95
C GLU A 159 -1.56 24.81 -8.64
N LEU A 160 -2.41 23.78 -8.55
CA LEU A 160 -2.44 22.83 -7.42
C LEU A 160 -1.10 22.12 -7.23
N ALA A 161 -0.50 21.62 -8.32
CA ALA A 161 0.79 20.95 -8.29
C ALA A 161 1.89 21.84 -7.72
N THR A 162 1.96 23.12 -8.13
CA THR A 162 2.94 24.07 -7.56
C THR A 162 2.81 24.31 -6.06
N LYS A 163 1.68 23.94 -5.45
CA LYS A 163 1.43 24.04 -4.01
C LYS A 163 1.68 22.72 -3.30
N LEU A 164 1.11 21.63 -3.81
CA LEU A 164 1.08 20.34 -3.13
C LEU A 164 2.33 19.48 -3.39
N ASP A 165 3.04 19.73 -4.49
CA ASP A 165 4.30 19.04 -4.82
C ASP A 165 5.52 19.66 -4.12
N VAL A 166 5.30 20.60 -3.21
CA VAL A 166 6.37 21.27 -2.48
C VAL A 166 6.56 20.56 -1.15
N THR A 167 7.77 20.05 -0.90
CA THR A 167 8.14 19.31 0.33
C THR A 167 8.85 20.17 1.38
N TYR A 168 8.78 21.51 1.29
CA TYR A 168 9.50 22.37 2.23
C TYR A 168 8.82 22.42 3.61
N GLY A 169 9.62 22.25 4.67
CA GLY A 169 9.22 22.47 6.05
C GLY A 169 8.72 21.22 6.76
N ALA A 170 9.35 20.87 7.88
CA ALA A 170 8.83 19.84 8.77
C ALA A 170 7.41 20.22 9.23
N GLY A 171 6.45 19.31 9.08
CA GLY A 171 5.06 19.51 9.48
C GLY A 171 4.15 20.15 8.42
N ILE A 172 4.64 20.44 7.20
CA ILE A 172 3.76 20.88 6.11
C ILE A 172 3.18 19.66 5.39
N SER A 173 1.85 19.52 5.44
CA SER A 173 1.10 18.49 4.70
C SER A 173 1.29 18.65 3.19
N ASN A 174 1.56 17.57 2.47
CA ASN A 174 1.76 17.55 1.02
C ASN A 174 0.65 16.76 0.29
N TRP A 175 0.84 16.51 -1.00
CA TRP A 175 -0.11 15.74 -1.82
C TRP A 175 -0.46 14.36 -1.22
N LYS A 176 0.46 13.67 -0.53
CA LYS A 176 0.19 12.35 0.09
C LYS A 176 -0.81 12.48 1.20
N ASN A 177 -0.67 13.52 2.03
CA ASN A 177 -1.59 13.77 3.12
C ASN A 177 -3.00 14.05 2.58
N VAL A 178 -3.09 14.83 1.50
CA VAL A 178 -4.38 15.09 0.81
C VAL A 178 -4.95 13.79 0.24
N ALA A 179 -4.12 12.98 -0.40
CA ALA A 179 -4.52 11.70 -0.96
C ALA A 179 -5.08 10.75 0.11
N HIS A 180 -4.38 10.61 1.26
CA HIS A 180 -4.87 9.82 2.39
C HIS A 180 -6.21 10.31 2.93
N GLU A 181 -6.38 11.63 3.05
CA GLU A 181 -7.62 12.21 3.56
C GLU A 181 -8.80 11.99 2.59
N LEU A 182 -8.56 12.03 1.27
CA LEU A 182 -9.60 11.82 0.26
C LEU A 182 -9.94 10.34 0.05
N ILE A 183 -8.93 9.48 0.06
CA ILE A 183 -9.09 8.07 -0.33
C ILE A 183 -9.58 7.23 0.85
N GLY A 184 -9.24 7.62 2.09
CA GLY A 184 -9.75 7.00 3.30
C GLY A 184 -9.26 5.56 3.45
N ARG A 185 -10.20 4.61 3.58
CA ARG A 185 -9.93 3.17 3.77
C ARG A 185 -9.94 2.34 2.48
N ASP A 186 -9.99 2.99 1.32
CA ASP A 186 -9.94 2.29 0.04
C ASP A 186 -8.53 1.75 -0.19
N SER A 187 -8.39 0.44 0.03
CA SER A 187 -7.12 -0.26 -0.01
C SER A 187 -6.50 -0.27 -1.41
N GLU A 188 -7.31 -0.31 -2.46
CA GLU A 188 -6.81 -0.37 -3.83
C GLU A 188 -6.18 0.95 -4.24
N LEU A 189 -6.91 2.06 -4.05
CA LEU A 189 -6.39 3.40 -4.35
C LEU A 189 -5.22 3.77 -3.44
N PHE A 190 -5.19 3.27 -2.20
CA PHE A 190 -4.05 3.45 -1.31
C PHE A 190 -2.74 2.90 -1.91
N TYR A 191 -2.77 1.74 -2.55
CA TYR A 191 -1.58 1.19 -3.20
C TYR A 191 -1.17 2.02 -4.42
N GLN A 192 -2.13 2.51 -5.20
CA GLN A 192 -1.84 3.40 -6.32
C GLN A 192 -1.20 4.71 -5.85
N ILE A 193 -1.66 5.30 -4.74
CA ILE A 193 -1.00 6.47 -4.12
C ILE A 193 0.44 6.12 -3.69
N LYS A 194 0.64 4.96 -3.05
CA LYS A 194 1.98 4.54 -2.61
C LYS A 194 2.92 4.36 -3.80
N ASP A 195 2.40 3.85 -4.90
CA ASP A 195 3.14 3.75 -6.16
C ASP A 195 3.47 5.13 -6.74
N LEU A 196 2.50 6.07 -6.72
CA LEU A 196 2.75 7.46 -7.09
C LEU A 196 3.83 8.11 -6.23
N ASP A 197 3.98 7.71 -4.97
CA ASP A 197 5.04 8.23 -4.10
C ASP A 197 6.42 7.74 -4.51
N LEU A 198 6.54 6.47 -4.87
CA LEU A 198 7.77 5.92 -5.42
C LEU A 198 8.16 6.65 -6.73
N HIS A 199 7.18 6.99 -7.56
CA HIS A 199 7.41 7.67 -8.85
C HIS A 199 7.47 9.20 -8.76
N TYR A 200 6.87 9.81 -7.73
CA TYR A 200 6.84 11.25 -7.45
C TYR A 200 8.21 11.88 -7.52
N TYR A 201 9.16 11.16 -7.01
CA TYR A 201 10.53 11.55 -7.05
C TYR A 201 11.13 11.36 -8.46
N GLY A 202 10.52 12.00 -9.47
CA GLY A 202 11.11 12.28 -10.78
C GLY A 202 11.32 11.08 -11.69
N GLY A 203 10.79 9.90 -11.34
CA GLY A 203 11.16 8.64 -12.01
C GLY A 203 12.65 8.30 -11.88
N GLY A 204 13.40 9.08 -11.09
CA GLY A 204 14.77 8.78 -10.76
C GLY A 204 14.81 7.56 -9.84
N ASN A 205 15.83 6.74 -10.02
CA ASN A 205 16.02 5.58 -9.16
C ASN A 205 17.24 5.88 -8.26
N PRO A 206 17.04 6.26 -6.99
CA PRO A 206 18.13 6.69 -6.12
C PRO A 206 19.03 5.51 -5.78
N ALA A 207 18.48 4.29 -5.71
CA ALA A 207 19.27 3.07 -5.62
C ALA A 207 20.10 2.83 -6.90
N LEU A 208 19.59 3.18 -8.09
CA LEU A 208 20.37 3.12 -9.33
C LEU A 208 21.48 4.19 -9.33
N GLU A 209 21.20 5.39 -8.84
CA GLU A 209 22.21 6.42 -8.66
C GLU A 209 23.27 5.99 -7.64
N PHE A 210 22.86 5.34 -6.55
CA PHE A 210 23.77 4.69 -5.61
C PHE A 210 24.73 3.72 -6.31
N PHE A 211 24.26 2.86 -7.22
CA PHE A 211 25.17 1.99 -7.98
C PHE A 211 26.17 2.77 -8.84
N LYS A 212 25.78 3.91 -9.43
CA LYS A 212 26.71 4.78 -10.18
C LYS A 212 27.75 5.40 -9.25
N GLN A 213 27.30 5.94 -8.12
CA GLN A 213 28.18 6.57 -7.12
C GLN A 213 29.12 5.54 -6.47
N LEU A 214 28.62 4.32 -6.20
CA LEU A 214 29.41 3.20 -5.68
C LEU A 214 30.50 2.80 -6.67
N ALA A 215 30.15 2.67 -7.96
CA ALA A 215 31.14 2.37 -9.01
C ALA A 215 32.26 3.42 -9.13
N MET A 216 31.97 4.69 -8.78
CA MET A 216 32.95 5.77 -8.77
C MET A 216 33.79 5.80 -7.49
N LYS A 217 33.16 5.57 -6.34
CA LYS A 217 33.80 5.70 -5.03
C LYS A 217 34.60 4.45 -4.64
N GLU A 218 34.01 3.28 -4.86
CA GLU A 218 34.54 1.98 -4.45
C GLU A 218 34.58 1.04 -5.68
N PRO A 219 35.43 1.32 -6.67
CA PRO A 219 35.42 0.64 -7.97
C PRO A 219 35.74 -0.86 -7.90
N ASP A 220 36.38 -1.29 -6.82
CA ASP A 220 36.86 -2.67 -6.65
C ASP A 220 35.94 -3.53 -5.78
N VAL A 221 34.75 -3.02 -5.42
CA VAL A 221 33.73 -3.82 -4.74
C VAL A 221 33.26 -4.94 -5.66
N THR A 222 33.51 -6.17 -5.23
CA THR A 222 33.05 -7.38 -5.91
C THR A 222 31.57 -7.65 -5.66
N ILE A 223 30.93 -8.36 -6.57
CA ILE A 223 29.53 -8.81 -6.42
C ILE A 223 29.39 -9.67 -5.15
N ARG A 224 30.39 -10.48 -4.81
CA ARG A 224 30.46 -11.28 -3.58
C ARG A 224 30.44 -10.41 -2.31
N GLN A 225 31.24 -9.34 -2.26
CA GLN A 225 31.26 -8.41 -1.13
C GLN A 225 29.90 -7.71 -0.98
N PHE A 226 29.35 -7.21 -2.09
CA PHE A 226 28.02 -6.60 -2.08
C PHE A 226 26.92 -7.58 -1.62
N GLN A 227 27.00 -8.84 -2.05
CA GLN A 227 26.08 -9.89 -1.60
C GLN A 227 26.21 -10.17 -0.10
N SER A 228 27.42 -10.11 0.46
CA SER A 228 27.64 -10.28 1.91
C SER A 228 26.88 -9.22 2.70
N ILE A 229 26.95 -7.95 2.28
CA ILE A 229 26.18 -6.85 2.89
C ILE A 229 24.69 -7.07 2.72
N CYS A 230 24.23 -7.56 1.54
CA CYS A 230 22.82 -7.91 1.37
C CYS A 230 22.35 -8.93 2.43
N LYS A 231 23.15 -9.96 2.72
CA LYS A 231 22.82 -10.98 3.74
C LYS A 231 22.81 -10.38 5.15
N GLU A 232 23.80 -9.54 5.47
CA GLU A 232 23.87 -8.82 6.75
C GLU A 232 22.64 -7.93 6.97
N PHE A 233 22.22 -7.21 5.93
CA PHE A 233 21.05 -6.34 5.93
C PHE A 233 19.72 -7.09 5.73
N GLN A 234 19.75 -8.42 5.81
CA GLN A 234 18.59 -9.30 5.65
C GLN A 234 17.84 -9.11 4.31
N ARG A 235 18.54 -8.62 3.27
CA ARG A 235 18.09 -8.53 1.87
C ARG A 235 18.21 -9.86 1.15
N MET A 236 17.45 -10.84 1.64
CA MET A 236 17.43 -12.18 1.05
C MET A 236 16.94 -12.16 -0.40
N ASP A 237 16.01 -11.26 -0.74
CA ASP A 237 15.53 -11.01 -2.11
C ASP A 237 16.68 -10.68 -3.08
N MET A 238 17.57 -9.78 -2.68
CA MET A 238 18.74 -9.40 -3.47
C MET A 238 19.80 -10.51 -3.49
N SER A 239 20.06 -11.15 -2.35
CA SER A 239 21.01 -12.26 -2.27
C SER A 239 20.61 -13.41 -3.20
N LEU A 240 19.34 -13.80 -3.18
CA LEU A 240 18.78 -14.84 -4.03
C LEU A 240 18.89 -14.46 -5.50
N TYR A 241 18.61 -13.22 -5.86
CA TYR A 241 18.80 -12.75 -7.24
C TYR A 241 20.26 -12.87 -7.70
N ILE A 242 21.21 -12.49 -6.84
CA ILE A 242 22.65 -12.63 -7.13
C ILE A 242 23.01 -14.11 -7.31
N ASP A 243 22.57 -14.99 -6.41
CA ASP A 243 22.83 -16.44 -6.51
C ASP A 243 22.25 -17.04 -7.81
N GLN A 244 21.08 -16.59 -8.24
CA GLN A 244 20.41 -17.13 -9.42
C GLN A 244 20.94 -16.57 -10.75
N LYS A 245 21.27 -15.28 -10.80
CA LYS A 245 21.55 -14.57 -12.07
C LYS A 245 23.01 -14.19 -12.24
N LEU A 246 23.79 -14.14 -11.16
CA LEU A 246 25.16 -13.64 -11.15
C LEU A 246 26.17 -14.64 -10.54
N SER A 247 25.75 -15.89 -10.25
CA SER A 247 26.62 -16.92 -9.65
C SER A 247 27.90 -17.21 -10.44
N ASN A 248 27.85 -17.09 -11.78
CA ASN A 248 29.02 -17.29 -12.65
C ASN A 248 30.02 -16.12 -12.61
N ASN A 249 29.71 -15.01 -11.93
CA ASN A 249 30.53 -13.81 -11.90
C ASN A 249 30.60 -13.16 -10.51
N LEU A 250 30.59 -13.95 -9.43
CA LEU A 250 30.62 -13.39 -8.06
C LEU A 250 31.90 -12.61 -7.76
N ASP A 251 33.02 -12.98 -8.40
CA ASP A 251 34.30 -12.29 -8.23
C ASP A 251 34.46 -11.10 -9.19
N GLY A 252 33.48 -10.83 -10.06
CA GLY A 252 33.40 -9.62 -10.87
C GLY A 252 33.01 -8.39 -10.04
N PHE A 253 33.28 -7.19 -10.58
CA PHE A 253 33.03 -5.93 -9.88
C PHE A 253 31.61 -5.41 -10.09
N VAL A 254 31.06 -4.74 -9.07
CA VAL A 254 29.73 -4.11 -9.12
C VAL A 254 29.67 -3.03 -10.21
N ARG A 255 30.77 -2.30 -10.45
CA ARG A 255 30.85 -1.29 -11.52
C ARG A 255 30.55 -1.87 -12.92
N ASP A 256 30.91 -3.14 -13.14
CA ASP A 256 30.81 -3.83 -14.42
C ASP A 256 29.47 -4.58 -14.60
N LEU A 257 28.55 -4.49 -13.64
CA LEU A 257 27.21 -5.03 -13.78
C LEU A 257 26.49 -4.40 -14.99
N GLN A 258 25.88 -5.26 -15.81
CA GLN A 258 25.00 -4.83 -16.90
C GLN A 258 23.81 -4.01 -16.35
N SER A 259 23.32 -3.06 -17.14
CA SER A 259 22.24 -2.15 -16.73
C SER A 259 21.01 -2.89 -16.20
N GLN A 260 20.59 -3.98 -16.85
CA GLN A 260 19.46 -4.81 -16.41
C GLN A 260 19.62 -5.36 -14.97
N HIS A 261 20.84 -5.71 -14.56
CA HIS A 261 21.11 -6.22 -13.22
C HIS A 261 21.14 -5.08 -12.19
N LYS A 262 21.72 -3.93 -12.55
CA LYS A 262 21.71 -2.72 -11.72
C LYS A 262 20.28 -2.24 -11.46
N GLU A 263 19.46 -2.16 -12.51
CA GLU A 263 18.05 -1.78 -12.41
C GLU A 263 17.24 -2.74 -11.54
N ARG A 264 17.45 -4.05 -11.71
CA ARG A 264 16.73 -5.05 -10.91
C ARG A 264 17.13 -5.00 -9.44
N LEU A 265 18.42 -4.94 -9.12
CA LEU A 265 18.90 -4.79 -7.75
C LEU A 265 18.41 -3.47 -7.13
N ALA A 266 18.44 -2.38 -7.89
CA ALA A 266 17.93 -1.09 -7.46
C ALA A 266 16.43 -1.12 -7.17
N SER A 267 15.64 -1.85 -7.99
CA SER A 267 14.20 -2.01 -7.75
C SER A 267 13.91 -2.72 -6.43
N TYR A 268 14.72 -3.72 -6.06
CA TYR A 268 14.63 -4.34 -4.75
C TYR A 268 14.99 -3.33 -3.66
N MET A 269 16.11 -2.60 -3.78
CA MET A 269 16.53 -1.62 -2.76
C MET A 269 15.52 -0.50 -2.48
N ASN A 270 14.68 -0.16 -3.46
CA ASN A 270 13.60 0.82 -3.31
C ASN A 270 12.34 0.27 -2.62
N LEU A 271 12.24 -1.05 -2.41
CA LEU A 271 11.12 -1.65 -1.68
C LEU A 271 11.21 -1.25 -0.20
N ASN A 272 10.23 -0.48 0.27
CA ASN A 272 10.06 -0.18 1.69
C ASN A 272 9.44 -1.40 2.40
N ILE A 273 10.31 -2.32 2.83
CA ILE A 273 9.96 -3.49 3.62
C ILE A 273 10.28 -3.17 5.10
N PRO A 274 9.29 -3.21 6.02
CA PRO A 274 9.54 -2.93 7.43
C PRO A 274 10.62 -3.83 8.03
N GLY A 275 11.60 -3.22 8.72
CA GLY A 275 12.71 -3.94 9.36
C GLY A 275 13.83 -4.35 8.41
N VAL A 276 13.76 -3.95 7.14
CA VAL A 276 14.75 -4.26 6.12
C VAL A 276 15.39 -2.97 5.63
N TYR A 277 16.70 -3.01 5.42
CA TYR A 277 17.49 -1.84 5.04
C TYR A 277 17.23 -1.42 3.58
N ASP A 278 17.11 -0.11 3.36
CA ASP A 278 16.94 0.53 2.05
C ASP A 278 18.29 1.00 1.47
N TRP A 279 18.26 1.60 0.29
CA TRP A 279 19.48 2.08 -0.38
C TRP A 279 20.27 3.12 0.43
N GLU A 280 19.63 3.91 1.30
CA GLU A 280 20.32 4.94 2.10
C GLU A 280 21.25 4.29 3.11
N MET A 281 20.81 3.17 3.69
CA MET A 281 21.60 2.39 4.63
C MET A 281 22.76 1.68 3.95
N PHE A 282 22.58 1.17 2.73
CA PHE A 282 23.71 0.67 1.94
C PHE A 282 24.71 1.78 1.63
N ALA A 283 24.23 2.98 1.30
CA ALA A 283 25.11 4.13 1.10
C ALA A 283 25.88 4.47 2.39
N ASP A 284 25.25 4.44 3.56
CA ASP A 284 25.93 4.66 4.84
C ASP A 284 27.00 3.59 5.12
N GLU A 285 26.71 2.31 4.85
CA GLU A 285 27.66 1.19 5.00
C GLU A 285 28.90 1.35 4.11
N TYR A 286 28.72 1.84 2.89
CA TYR A 286 29.84 2.20 2.00
C TYR A 286 30.42 3.59 2.30
N GLY A 287 30.11 4.17 3.46
CA GLY A 287 30.68 5.41 4.00
C GLY A 287 30.28 6.68 3.25
N PHE A 288 29.17 6.69 2.51
CA PHE A 288 28.68 7.90 1.83
C PHE A 288 28.19 8.90 2.87
N ASN A 289 28.68 10.13 2.78
CA ASN A 289 28.23 11.16 3.72
C ASN A 289 26.83 11.69 3.36
N ARG A 290 26.23 12.42 4.30
CA ARG A 290 24.87 12.97 4.15
C ARG A 290 24.69 13.87 2.91
N GLN A 291 25.73 14.58 2.46
CA GLN A 291 25.65 15.39 1.25
C GLN A 291 25.57 14.51 0.01
N GLN A 292 26.36 13.45 -0.07
CA GLN A 292 26.31 12.47 -1.17
C GLN A 292 24.99 11.71 -1.20
N ILE A 293 24.47 11.28 -0.05
CA ILE A 293 23.14 10.67 0.07
C ILE A 293 22.06 11.64 -0.42
N ASN A 294 22.15 12.93 -0.06
CA ASN A 294 21.23 13.94 -0.56
C ASN A 294 21.33 14.16 -2.08
N LEU A 295 22.51 13.99 -2.70
CA LEU A 295 22.68 14.03 -4.15
C LEU A 295 22.02 12.82 -4.83
N MET A 296 22.18 11.62 -4.28
CA MET A 296 21.45 10.43 -4.76
C MET A 296 19.93 10.60 -4.59
N ARG A 297 19.49 11.16 -3.46
CA ARG A 297 18.11 11.58 -3.23
C ARG A 297 17.68 12.78 -4.09
N ALA A 298 18.59 13.37 -4.87
CA ALA A 298 18.25 14.37 -5.87
C ALA A 298 18.17 13.77 -7.30
N ALA A 299 18.69 12.55 -7.54
CA ALA A 299 18.40 11.81 -8.77
C ALA A 299 16.89 11.56 -8.92
N LEU A 300 16.22 11.43 -7.77
CA LEU A 300 14.79 11.57 -7.55
C LEU A 300 14.13 12.89 -8.05
N LYS A 301 14.86 13.77 -8.72
CA LYS A 301 14.37 15.08 -9.17
C LYS A 301 14.88 15.37 -10.57
N GLU A 302 14.82 14.41 -11.50
CA GLU A 302 14.87 14.79 -12.91
C GLU A 302 13.70 15.75 -13.18
N GLY A 303 14.05 17.00 -13.43
CA GLY A 303 13.09 18.09 -13.56
C GLY A 303 12.27 17.95 -14.85
N GLY A 304 10.95 17.94 -14.71
CA GLY A 304 10.06 18.40 -15.78
C GLY A 304 8.91 17.48 -16.23
N SER A 305 8.83 16.21 -15.80
CA SER A 305 7.80 15.30 -16.34
C SER A 305 6.76 14.79 -15.35
N PHE A 306 7.07 14.72 -14.04
CA PHE A 306 6.19 14.05 -13.08
C PHE A 306 5.71 14.99 -11.96
N SER A 307 4.39 15.15 -11.85
CA SER A 307 3.72 15.78 -10.71
C SER A 307 2.74 14.78 -10.09
N PRO A 308 2.90 14.42 -8.81
CA PRO A 308 2.05 13.46 -8.13
C PRO A 308 0.71 14.10 -7.81
N THR A 309 0.63 15.43 -7.67
CA THR A 309 -0.64 16.13 -7.56
C THR A 309 -1.41 16.00 -8.87
N LYS A 310 -0.74 16.17 -10.03
CA LYS A 310 -1.39 15.91 -11.33
C LYS A 310 -1.86 14.47 -11.43
N LYS A 311 -1.01 13.50 -11.08
CA LYS A 311 -1.38 12.08 -11.11
C LYS A 311 -2.46 11.70 -10.12
N LEU A 312 -2.48 12.29 -8.93
CA LEU A 312 -3.55 12.14 -7.95
C LEU A 312 -4.87 12.68 -8.52
N VAL A 313 -4.85 13.85 -9.17
CA VAL A 313 -6.03 14.40 -9.83
C VAL A 313 -6.50 13.49 -10.97
N GLU A 314 -5.60 13.02 -11.83
CA GLU A 314 -5.93 12.04 -12.89
C GLU A 314 -6.54 10.75 -12.31
N LEU A 315 -5.94 10.22 -11.23
CA LEU A 315 -6.41 9.02 -10.55
C LEU A 315 -7.82 9.22 -9.97
N LEU A 316 -8.07 10.36 -9.34
CA LEU A 316 -9.40 10.73 -8.84
C LEU A 316 -10.40 10.90 -9.99
N GLN A 317 -10.02 11.53 -11.11
CA GLN A 317 -10.88 11.68 -12.27
C GLN A 317 -11.29 10.33 -12.87
N GLN A 318 -10.39 9.34 -12.87
CA GLN A 318 -10.65 8.01 -13.43
C GLN A 318 -11.43 7.13 -12.46
N SER A 319 -11.02 7.10 -11.18
CA SER A 319 -11.51 6.12 -10.21
C SER A 319 -12.66 6.65 -9.36
N ARG A 320 -12.76 7.97 -9.21
CA ARG A 320 -13.78 8.67 -8.41
C ARG A 320 -14.24 9.97 -9.09
N PRO A 321 -14.82 9.90 -10.30
CA PRO A 321 -15.22 11.10 -11.06
C PRO A 321 -16.25 11.97 -10.31
N LEU A 322 -16.98 11.38 -9.36
CA LEU A 322 -17.96 12.08 -8.51
C LEU A 322 -17.34 12.79 -7.30
N THR A 323 -16.03 12.72 -7.09
CA THR A 323 -15.37 13.49 -6.04
C THR A 323 -15.55 14.99 -6.31
N THR A 324 -16.17 15.69 -5.36
CA THR A 324 -16.46 17.12 -5.51
C THR A 324 -15.25 17.98 -5.17
N LEU A 325 -15.16 19.17 -5.75
CA LEU A 325 -14.12 20.13 -5.39
C LEU A 325 -14.24 20.59 -3.94
N ASP A 326 -15.45 20.54 -3.36
CA ASP A 326 -15.66 20.84 -1.93
C ASP A 326 -15.12 19.73 -1.01
N GLU A 327 -15.17 18.46 -1.42
CA GLU A 327 -14.46 17.38 -0.70
C GLU A 327 -12.94 17.62 -0.68
N ILE A 328 -12.35 17.95 -1.83
CA ILE A 328 -10.92 18.29 -1.96
C ILE A 328 -10.58 19.51 -1.09
N LYS A 329 -11.43 20.54 -1.08
CA LYS A 329 -11.27 21.71 -0.22
C LYS A 329 -11.30 21.34 1.26
N ARG A 330 -12.26 20.54 1.71
CA ARG A 330 -12.37 20.10 3.11
C ARG A 330 -11.14 19.31 3.54
N ALA A 331 -10.67 18.40 2.69
CA ALA A 331 -9.44 17.64 2.94
C ALA A 331 -8.22 18.56 3.10
N CYS A 332 -8.03 19.51 2.17
CA CYS A 332 -6.94 20.49 2.24
C CYS A 332 -7.05 21.39 3.48
N ALA A 333 -8.24 21.87 3.82
CA ALA A 333 -8.48 22.73 4.98
C ALA A 333 -8.14 22.02 6.30
N LYS A 334 -8.55 20.75 6.44
CA LYS A 334 -8.22 19.91 7.61
C LYS A 334 -6.71 19.75 7.80
N LEU A 335 -5.96 19.71 6.70
CA LEU A 335 -4.50 19.61 6.68
C LEU A 335 -3.78 20.97 6.81
N GLY A 336 -4.52 22.07 7.00
CA GLY A 336 -3.98 23.43 7.11
C GLY A 336 -3.54 24.06 5.78
N ARG A 337 -3.89 23.44 4.63
CA ARG A 337 -3.48 23.87 3.27
C ARG A 337 -4.44 24.92 2.69
N ASN A 338 -4.57 26.05 3.38
CA ASN A 338 -5.42 27.17 2.95
C ASN A 338 -4.99 27.77 1.59
N ASP A 339 -3.70 27.67 1.26
CA ASP A 339 -3.16 28.07 -0.03
C ASP A 339 -3.76 27.26 -1.19
N VAL A 340 -3.97 25.95 -1.00
CA VAL A 340 -4.60 25.05 -1.96
C VAL A 340 -6.11 25.32 -2.05
N VAL A 341 -6.76 25.59 -0.91
CA VAL A 341 -8.18 25.96 -0.86
C VAL A 341 -8.46 27.22 -1.70
N LEU A 342 -7.56 28.21 -1.66
CA LEU A 342 -7.68 29.41 -2.49
C LEU A 342 -7.60 29.10 -3.99
N VAL A 343 -6.74 28.18 -4.40
CA VAL A 343 -6.65 27.73 -5.81
C VAL A 343 -7.96 27.08 -6.24
N LEU A 344 -8.52 26.18 -5.41
CA LEU A 344 -9.79 25.51 -5.70
C LEU A 344 -10.96 26.48 -5.78
N ASN A 345 -11.04 27.46 -4.88
CA ASN A 345 -12.07 28.51 -4.94
C ASN A 345 -11.98 29.33 -6.24
N LYS A 346 -10.77 29.70 -6.68
CA LYS A 346 -10.59 30.38 -7.98
C LYS A 346 -11.04 29.51 -9.15
N ALA A 347 -10.73 28.21 -9.12
CA ALA A 347 -11.16 27.28 -10.17
C ALA A 347 -12.70 27.19 -10.26
N ILE A 348 -13.37 27.11 -9.10
CA ILE A 348 -14.84 27.10 -9.00
C ILE A 348 -15.44 28.40 -9.55
N GLU A 349 -14.95 29.57 -9.14
CA GLU A 349 -15.49 30.85 -9.60
C GLU A 349 -15.28 31.07 -11.11
N LYS A 350 -14.11 30.69 -11.66
CA LYS A 350 -13.87 30.70 -13.11
C LYS A 350 -14.88 29.84 -13.86
N LYS A 351 -15.31 28.72 -13.29
CA LYS A 351 -16.29 27.81 -13.91
C LYS A 351 -17.70 28.38 -13.84
N LYS A 352 -18.12 28.95 -12.71
CA LYS A 352 -19.39 29.67 -12.58
C LYS A 352 -19.52 30.77 -13.63
N GLN A 353 -18.48 31.59 -13.80
CA GLN A 353 -18.44 32.67 -14.79
C GLN A 353 -18.53 32.20 -16.26
N ARG A 354 -18.24 30.93 -16.55
CA ARG A 354 -18.37 30.35 -17.89
C ARG A 354 -19.75 29.75 -18.15
N MET A 355 -20.55 29.54 -17.10
CA MET A 355 -21.91 28.99 -17.19
C MET A 355 -22.97 30.10 -17.25
N THR A 356 -22.64 31.29 -16.76
CA THR A 356 -23.42 32.53 -16.93
C THR A 356 -23.08 33.19 -18.26
#